data_AF-A0A1B6F760-F1
#
_entry.id   AF-A0A1B6F760-F1
#
_cell.length_a   1.000
_cell.length_b   1.000
_cell.length_c   1.000
_cell.angle_alpha   90.00
_cell.angle_beta   90.00
_cell.angle_gamma   90.00
#
_symmetry.space_group_name_H-M   'P 1'
#
loop_
_entity.id
_entity.type
_entity.pdbx_description
1 polymer ?
#
loop_
_entity_poly.entity_id
_entity_poly.type
_entity_poly.pdbx_seq_one_letter_code
_entity_poly.pdbx_strand_id
1 'polypeptide(L)'
;CRSAETTDKLKKNNPLVNEMSSYLNLLTSFLYGSNSVRLAAAQLGLADLVHKVWLWCQVDPQYLLMALDLLITFTANCPEATQTLVLTSTLSGVGQRKAPTSHSLVHALISLLARERQPPSVRARALTLLSHCCQAHECRAVIAKNGLLAYWSDLWADRRQPQEETEVLWLRFILTFTSSVEGQTSVPKTGELFSQLVQCAESGRSSSRPLALAIIRNLASLPANRPRFLTTKPVLTMVGEKLLTGSPEEKRDAALIIWALAANHQKAKVA
;
A
#
# COMPACT_ATOMS: atom_id res chain seq x y z
N CYS A 1 29.44 -14.60 7.54
CA CYS A 1 28.30 -14.86 8.45
C CYS A 1 28.55 -14.44 9.90
N ARG A 2 29.68 -14.76 10.55
CA ARG A 2 29.93 -14.36 11.96
C ARG A 2 30.13 -12.84 12.21
N SER A 3 30.55 -12.07 11.20
CA SER A 3 30.78 -10.60 11.36
C SER A 3 29.49 -9.78 11.40
N ALA A 4 28.42 -10.20 10.70
CA ALA A 4 27.12 -9.53 10.67
C ALA A 4 26.34 -9.72 12.00
N GLU A 5 26.37 -10.93 12.57
CA GLU A 5 25.73 -11.21 13.87
C GLU A 5 26.37 -10.43 15.03
N THR A 6 27.68 -10.12 14.93
CA THR A 6 28.39 -9.38 15.96
C THR A 6 28.10 -7.88 15.88
N THR A 7 27.90 -7.34 14.66
CA THR A 7 27.53 -5.93 14.46
C THR A 7 26.08 -5.65 14.82
N ASP A 8 25.14 -6.55 14.55
CA ASP A 8 23.75 -6.38 14.96
C ASP A 8 23.57 -6.43 16.49
N LYS A 9 24.34 -7.29 17.19
CA LYS A 9 24.36 -7.33 18.66
C LYS A 9 24.91 -6.03 19.28
N LEU A 10 25.93 -5.43 18.69
CA LEU A 10 26.49 -4.15 19.13
C LEU A 10 25.51 -2.98 18.94
N LYS A 11 24.69 -3.02 17.88
CA LYS A 11 23.65 -2.00 17.64
C LYS A 11 22.49 -2.12 18.63
N LYS A 12 22.10 -3.33 19.05
CA LYS A 12 20.98 -3.55 19.97
C LYS A 12 21.22 -3.01 21.39
N ASN A 13 22.46 -3.03 21.88
CA ASN A 13 22.82 -2.53 23.21
C ASN A 13 23.31 -1.08 23.21
N ASN A 14 23.11 -0.35 22.11
CA ASN A 14 23.54 1.04 22.01
C ASN A 14 22.57 1.96 22.77
N PRO A 15 23.03 2.73 23.78
CA PRO A 15 22.16 3.63 24.55
C PRO A 15 21.42 4.66 23.68
N LEU A 16 22.02 5.09 22.56
CA LEU A 16 21.40 6.01 21.62
C LEU A 16 20.19 5.41 20.90
N VAL A 17 20.17 4.09 20.70
CA VAL A 17 19.03 3.38 20.09
C VAL A 17 17.86 3.31 21.09
N ASN A 18 18.16 3.11 22.37
CA ASN A 18 17.14 3.14 23.43
C ASN A 18 16.55 4.56 23.59
N GLU A 19 17.39 5.59 23.55
CA GLU A 19 16.94 6.98 23.59
C GLU A 19 16.09 7.35 22.36
N MET A 20 16.52 6.94 21.16
CA MET A 20 15.75 7.07 19.93
C MET A 20 14.35 6.47 20.06
N SER A 21 14.23 5.27 20.66
CA SER A 21 12.93 4.64 20.88
C SER A 21 11.99 5.49 21.76
N SER A 22 12.55 6.16 22.78
CA SER A 22 11.79 7.06 23.64
C SER A 22 11.29 8.29 22.87
N TYR A 23 12.12 8.86 22.00
CA TYR A 23 11.73 9.97 21.13
C TYR A 23 10.64 9.56 20.11
N LEU A 24 10.73 8.38 19.52
CA LEU A 24 9.70 7.88 18.59
C LEU A 24 8.33 7.79 19.27
N ASN A 25 8.26 7.27 20.50
CA ASN A 25 7.02 7.19 21.28
C ASN A 25 6.48 8.56 21.68
N LEU A 26 7.37 9.46 22.16
CA LEU A 26 6.98 10.80 22.56
C LEU A 26 6.41 11.59 21.38
N LEU A 27 7.08 11.54 20.22
CA LEU A 27 6.60 12.17 18.99
C LEU A 27 5.27 11.58 18.53
N THR A 28 5.10 10.26 18.62
CA THR A 28 3.82 9.59 18.31
C THR A 28 2.69 10.16 19.16
N SER A 29 2.95 10.35 20.47
CA SER A 29 2.00 10.90 21.42
C SER A 29 1.63 12.35 21.11
N PHE A 30 2.59 13.18 20.72
CA PHE A 30 2.32 14.58 20.34
C PHE A 30 1.50 14.72 19.04
N LEU A 31 1.70 13.79 18.09
CA LEU A 31 1.00 13.82 16.82
C LEU A 31 -0.42 13.25 16.92
N TYR A 32 -0.68 12.41 17.92
CA TYR A 32 -1.94 11.72 18.06
C TYR A 32 -3.11 12.70 18.22
N GLY A 33 -4.09 12.62 17.32
CA GLY A 33 -5.29 13.46 17.34
C GLY A 33 -5.08 14.93 16.97
N SER A 34 -3.86 15.37 16.67
CA SER A 34 -3.56 16.79 16.44
C SER A 34 -3.08 17.09 15.02
N ASN A 35 -3.97 17.67 14.20
CA ASN A 35 -3.62 18.00 12.82
C ASN A 35 -2.57 19.12 12.71
N SER A 36 -2.65 20.14 13.58
CA SER A 36 -1.70 21.26 13.60
C SER A 36 -0.27 20.79 13.90
N VAL A 37 -0.11 19.85 14.83
CA VAL A 37 1.21 19.29 15.18
C VAL A 37 1.76 18.47 14.03
N ARG A 38 0.93 17.70 13.31
CA ARG A 38 1.37 16.96 12.12
C ARG A 38 1.83 17.89 10.99
N LEU A 39 1.11 18.98 10.75
CA LEU A 39 1.53 19.98 9.76
C LEU A 39 2.84 20.67 10.15
N ALA A 40 3.01 21.03 11.43
CA ALA A 40 4.27 21.58 11.93
C ALA A 40 5.43 20.56 11.78
N ALA A 41 5.20 19.30 12.14
CA ALA A 41 6.18 18.24 11.99
C ALA A 41 6.57 17.98 10.52
N ALA A 42 5.61 18.12 9.59
CA ALA A 42 5.87 18.03 8.15
C ALA A 42 6.77 19.16 7.66
N GLN A 43 6.55 20.39 8.14
CA GLN A 43 7.41 21.54 7.84
C GLN A 43 8.82 21.39 8.43
N LEU A 44 8.93 20.78 9.61
CA LEU A 44 10.21 20.50 10.28
C LEU A 44 10.94 19.27 9.72
N GLY A 45 10.37 18.58 8.74
CA GLY A 45 11.03 17.45 8.06
C GLY A 45 11.05 16.16 8.87
N LEU A 46 10.01 15.87 9.65
CA LEU A 46 9.95 14.65 10.48
C LEU A 46 10.16 13.37 9.66
N ALA A 47 9.53 13.23 8.49
CA ALA A 47 9.72 12.07 7.62
C ALA A 47 11.19 11.90 7.19
N ASP A 48 11.87 13.00 6.89
CA ASP A 48 13.27 13.00 6.48
C ASP A 48 14.20 12.60 7.65
N LEU A 49 13.92 13.08 8.86
CA LEU A 49 14.62 12.66 10.08
C LEU A 49 14.45 11.16 10.33
N VAL A 50 13.22 10.64 10.24
CA VAL A 50 12.96 9.20 10.40
C VAL A 50 13.69 8.38 9.32
N HIS A 51 13.75 8.89 8.08
CA HIS A 51 14.46 8.18 7.01
C HIS A 51 15.96 8.08 7.25
N LYS A 52 16.60 9.12 7.81
CA LYS A 52 18.03 9.09 8.15
C LYS A 52 18.35 8.04 9.22
N VAL A 53 17.45 7.85 10.18
CA VAL A 53 17.62 6.83 11.23
C VAL A 53 17.02 5.48 10.87
N TRP A 54 16.47 5.32 9.67
CA TRP A 54 15.70 4.14 9.27
C TRP A 54 16.46 2.81 9.43
N LEU A 55 17.75 2.78 9.09
CA LEU A 55 18.58 1.59 9.25
C LEU A 55 18.76 1.19 10.72
N TRP A 56 18.69 2.13 11.66
CA TRP A 56 18.73 1.86 13.09
C TRP A 56 17.39 1.29 13.58
N CYS A 57 16.28 1.79 13.06
CA CYS A 57 14.96 1.22 13.33
C CYS A 57 14.86 -0.24 12.86
N GLN A 58 15.56 -0.62 11.78
CA GLN A 58 15.55 -2.00 11.26
C GLN A 58 16.37 -3.01 12.08
N VAL A 59 17.17 -2.56 13.06
CA VAL A 59 18.00 -3.45 13.89
C VAL A 59 17.15 -4.38 14.76
N ASP A 60 15.98 -3.91 15.19
CA ASP A 60 15.03 -4.68 15.98
C ASP A 60 13.60 -4.48 15.46
N PRO A 61 12.81 -5.56 15.27
CA PRO A 61 11.41 -5.43 14.88
C PRO A 61 10.60 -4.48 15.77
N GLN A 62 10.91 -4.39 17.06
CA GLN A 62 10.21 -3.47 17.97
C GLN A 62 10.47 -2.00 17.60
N TYR A 63 11.72 -1.62 17.33
CA TYR A 63 12.06 -0.25 16.92
C TYR A 63 11.46 0.09 15.54
N LEU A 64 11.44 -0.88 14.62
CA LEU A 64 10.79 -0.71 13.34
C LEU A 64 9.29 -0.49 13.48
N LEU A 65 8.62 -1.23 14.37
CA LEU A 65 7.20 -1.03 14.66
C LEU A 65 6.94 0.36 15.23
N MET A 66 7.76 0.84 16.16
CA MET A 66 7.63 2.20 16.71
C MET A 66 7.79 3.28 15.65
N ALA A 67 8.77 3.13 14.75
CA ALA A 67 8.95 4.06 13.63
C ALA A 67 7.77 4.02 12.66
N LEU A 68 7.22 2.84 12.37
CA LEU A 68 6.03 2.71 11.53
C LEU A 68 4.79 3.30 12.20
N ASP A 69 4.56 3.05 13.49
CA ASP A 69 3.43 3.59 14.25
C ASP A 69 3.49 5.13 14.33
N LEU A 70 4.69 5.70 14.50
CA LEU A 70 4.94 7.13 14.38
C LEU A 70 4.52 7.66 13.01
N LEU A 71 5.01 7.03 11.92
CA LEU A 71 4.72 7.47 10.55
C LEU A 71 3.25 7.29 10.18
N ILE A 72 2.58 6.24 10.66
CA ILE A 72 1.14 6.04 10.50
C ILE A 72 0.36 7.17 11.19
N THR A 73 0.72 7.49 12.43
CA THR A 73 0.10 8.57 13.20
C THR A 73 0.33 9.94 12.54
N PHE A 74 1.55 10.17 12.05
CA PHE A 74 1.96 11.36 11.33
C PHE A 74 1.16 11.58 10.03
N THR A 75 0.83 10.51 9.31
CA THR A 75 0.18 10.59 7.98
C THR A 75 -1.34 10.37 7.98
N ALA A 76 -1.92 10.01 9.13
CA ALA A 76 -3.34 9.69 9.25
C ALA A 76 -4.22 10.89 8.83
N ASN A 77 -4.95 10.79 7.71
CA ASN A 77 -5.78 11.88 7.18
C ASN A 77 -5.04 13.23 7.03
N CYS A 78 -3.75 13.18 6.68
CA CYS A 78 -2.92 14.37 6.45
C CYS A 78 -2.12 14.21 5.14
N PRO A 79 -2.68 14.65 4.00
CA PRO A 79 -2.03 14.58 2.69
C PRO A 79 -0.69 15.32 2.64
N GLU A 80 -0.56 16.46 3.33
CA GLU A 80 0.67 17.26 3.37
C GLU A 80 1.80 16.50 4.06
N ALA A 81 1.53 15.89 5.23
CA ALA A 81 2.48 15.01 5.91
C ALA A 81 2.84 13.82 5.02
N THR A 82 1.86 13.23 4.36
CA THR A 82 2.06 12.10 3.44
C THR A 82 2.99 12.45 2.28
N GLN A 83 2.81 13.62 1.67
CA GLN A 83 3.65 14.09 0.56
C GLN A 83 5.13 14.18 0.97
N THR A 84 5.44 14.51 2.23
CA THR A 84 6.84 14.57 2.69
C THR A 84 7.59 13.23 2.62
N LEU A 85 6.88 12.09 2.61
CA LEU A 85 7.51 10.76 2.54
C LEU A 85 8.32 10.53 1.26
N VAL A 86 7.99 11.22 0.16
CA VAL A 86 8.78 11.18 -1.08
C VAL A 86 9.91 12.22 -1.13
N LEU A 87 9.90 13.19 -0.22
CA LEU A 87 10.85 14.31 -0.17
C LEU A 87 12.08 14.05 0.73
N THR A 88 12.21 12.82 1.22
CA THR A 88 13.28 12.45 2.16
C THR A 88 14.60 12.06 1.47
N SER A 89 15.69 12.06 2.23
CA SER A 89 17.00 11.53 1.85
C SER A 89 17.68 10.82 3.03
N THR A 90 18.54 9.83 2.74
CA THR A 90 19.37 9.18 3.76
C THR A 90 20.65 9.96 4.09
N LEU A 91 20.93 11.05 3.37
CA LEU A 91 22.15 11.84 3.55
C LEU A 91 22.06 12.70 4.82
N SER A 92 23.06 12.54 5.69
CA SER A 92 23.21 13.37 6.89
C SER A 92 23.56 14.82 6.53
N GLY A 93 23.10 15.78 7.32
CA GLY A 93 23.37 17.22 7.12
C GLY A 93 22.53 17.91 6.04
N VAL A 94 21.76 17.16 5.24
CA VAL A 94 20.84 17.73 4.24
C VAL A 94 19.42 17.69 4.78
N GLY A 95 18.67 18.78 4.72
CA GLY A 95 17.26 18.81 5.13
C GLY A 95 16.32 18.14 4.12
N GLN A 96 15.02 18.20 4.42
CA GLN A 96 13.96 17.74 3.52
C GLN A 96 14.13 18.36 2.11
N ARG A 97 13.97 17.53 1.08
CA ARG A 97 14.07 17.94 -0.31
C ARG A 97 12.82 18.72 -0.74
N LYS A 98 12.95 19.49 -1.82
CA LYS A 98 11.84 20.21 -2.45
C LYS A 98 11.15 19.42 -3.57
N ALA A 99 11.73 18.30 -3.98
CA ALA A 99 11.22 17.45 -5.04
C ALA A 99 11.39 15.95 -4.67
N PRO A 100 10.53 15.06 -5.20
CA PRO A 100 10.64 13.62 -4.99
C PRO A 100 11.99 13.06 -5.42
N THR A 101 12.51 12.09 -4.67
CA THR A 101 13.79 11.41 -4.96
C THR A 101 13.58 9.96 -5.37
N SER A 102 14.60 9.34 -5.98
CA SER A 102 14.62 7.89 -6.29
C SER A 102 14.92 7.00 -5.08
N HIS A 103 15.28 7.60 -3.94
CA HIS A 103 15.62 6.92 -2.69
C HIS A 103 14.93 7.63 -1.54
N SER A 104 13.61 7.65 -1.58
CA SER A 104 12.76 8.23 -0.54
C SER A 104 12.29 7.18 0.46
N LEU A 105 11.65 7.61 1.54
CA LEU A 105 11.12 6.72 2.58
C LEU A 105 10.04 5.79 2.02
N VAL A 106 9.28 6.23 1.00
CA VAL A 106 8.37 5.36 0.25
C VAL A 106 9.12 4.23 -0.46
N HIS A 107 10.27 4.52 -1.08
CA HIS A 107 11.11 3.49 -1.70
C HIS A 107 11.63 2.50 -0.64
N ALA A 108 12.09 3.03 0.51
CA ALA A 108 12.55 2.20 1.62
C ALA A 108 11.44 1.29 2.18
N LEU A 109 10.20 1.76 2.21
CA LEU A 109 9.01 1.00 2.61
C LEU A 109 8.65 -0.10 1.59
N ILE A 110 8.73 0.20 0.30
CA ILE A 110 8.54 -0.78 -0.77
C ILE A 110 9.61 -1.86 -0.69
N SER A 111 10.88 -1.47 -0.52
CA SER A 111 11.98 -2.42 -0.32
C SER A 111 11.82 -3.25 0.95
N LEU A 112 11.25 -2.70 2.02
CA LEU A 112 10.95 -3.46 3.24
C LEU A 112 9.93 -4.57 2.98
N LEU A 113 8.87 -4.29 2.21
CA LEU A 113 7.82 -5.25 1.87
C LEU A 113 8.26 -6.29 0.84
N ALA A 114 9.17 -5.92 -0.07
CA ALA A 114 9.76 -6.82 -1.06
C ALA A 114 10.81 -7.78 -0.46
N ARG A 115 11.24 -7.58 0.80
CA ARG A 115 12.10 -8.53 1.51
C ARG A 115 11.30 -9.74 1.95
N GLU A 116 11.88 -10.92 1.74
CA GLU A 116 11.33 -12.16 2.26
C GLU A 116 11.21 -12.11 3.81
N ARG A 117 10.12 -12.66 4.34
CA ARG A 117 9.91 -12.94 5.78
C ARG A 117 9.91 -11.73 6.74
N GLN A 118 9.17 -10.66 6.42
CA GLN A 118 8.80 -9.68 7.45
C GLN A 118 7.83 -10.29 8.49
N PRO A 119 7.94 -9.94 9.79
CA PRO A 119 6.95 -10.28 10.80
C PRO A 119 5.55 -9.82 10.36
N PRO A 120 4.47 -10.58 10.64
CA PRO A 120 3.10 -10.18 10.28
C PRO A 120 2.73 -8.79 10.79
N SER A 121 3.17 -8.44 12.01
CA SER A 121 2.98 -7.12 12.60
C SER A 121 3.59 -6.01 11.75
N VAL A 122 4.87 -6.13 11.37
CA VAL A 122 5.60 -5.17 10.54
C VAL A 122 4.93 -5.01 9.17
N ARG A 123 4.56 -6.13 8.54
CA ARG A 123 3.86 -6.12 7.24
C ARG A 123 2.54 -5.37 7.32
N ALA A 124 1.76 -5.60 8.36
CA ALA A 124 0.49 -4.90 8.56
C ALA A 124 0.70 -3.39 8.65
N ARG A 125 1.62 -2.91 9.50
CA ARG A 125 1.90 -1.47 9.62
C ARG A 125 2.45 -0.88 8.32
N ALA A 126 3.36 -1.59 7.66
CA ALA A 126 3.94 -1.13 6.41
C ALA A 126 2.89 -0.97 5.30
N LEU A 127 1.95 -1.91 5.18
CA LEU A 127 0.83 -1.80 4.24
C LEU A 127 -0.17 -0.71 4.65
N THR A 128 -0.44 -0.52 5.94
CA THR A 128 -1.24 0.63 6.43
C THR A 128 -0.60 1.96 6.05
N LEU A 129 0.72 2.10 6.24
CA LEU A 129 1.45 3.30 5.85
C LEU A 129 1.43 3.51 4.33
N LEU A 130 1.57 2.45 3.52
CA LEU A 130 1.40 2.55 2.07
C LEU A 130 -0.03 2.94 1.65
N SER A 131 -1.06 2.49 2.38
CA SER A 131 -2.42 2.99 2.17
C SER A 131 -2.51 4.49 2.46
N HIS A 132 -1.86 4.98 3.52
CA HIS A 132 -1.78 6.42 3.77
C HIS A 132 -1.05 7.17 2.65
N CYS A 133 0.04 6.60 2.11
CA CYS A 133 0.75 7.12 0.94
C CYS A 133 -0.17 7.39 -0.25
N CYS A 134 -1.29 6.67 -0.40
CA CYS A 134 -2.24 6.90 -1.49
C CYS A 134 -2.92 8.28 -1.44
N GLN A 135 -2.87 9.00 -0.32
CA GLN A 135 -3.39 10.37 -0.20
C GLN A 135 -2.63 11.38 -1.08
N ALA A 136 -1.34 11.16 -1.36
CA ALA A 136 -0.50 12.08 -2.13
C ALA A 136 -0.17 11.53 -3.52
N HIS A 137 -0.31 12.35 -4.56
CA HIS A 137 -0.09 11.95 -5.96
C HIS A 137 1.32 11.42 -6.20
N GLU A 138 2.34 12.10 -5.69
CA GLU A 138 3.74 11.74 -5.89
C GLU A 138 4.08 10.40 -5.25
N CYS A 139 3.48 10.10 -4.11
CA CYS A 139 3.60 8.80 -3.45
C CYS A 139 2.97 7.69 -4.30
N ARG A 140 1.77 7.92 -4.86
CA ARG A 140 1.11 6.97 -5.78
C ARG A 140 1.94 6.71 -7.03
N ALA A 141 2.53 7.76 -7.59
CA ALA A 141 3.41 7.64 -8.76
C ALA A 141 4.66 6.78 -8.45
N VAL A 142 5.22 6.90 -7.25
CA VAL A 142 6.33 6.03 -6.80
C VAL A 142 5.87 4.59 -6.65
N ILE A 143 4.74 4.33 -5.97
CA ILE A 143 4.17 2.99 -5.79
C ILE A 143 3.92 2.31 -7.15
N ALA A 144 3.34 3.03 -8.09
CA ALA A 144 3.02 2.55 -9.43
C ALA A 144 4.23 2.05 -10.24
N LYS A 145 5.44 2.59 -9.97
CA LYS A 145 6.65 2.37 -10.79
C LYS A 145 7.63 1.35 -10.19
N ASN A 146 7.51 0.99 -8.92
CA ASN A 146 8.56 0.26 -8.19
C ASN A 146 8.34 -1.25 -8.07
N GLY A 147 7.51 -1.86 -8.93
CA GLY A 147 7.38 -3.32 -9.03
C GLY A 147 6.73 -4.03 -7.82
N LEU A 148 6.28 -3.30 -6.79
CA LEU A 148 5.67 -3.88 -5.58
C LEU A 148 4.50 -4.81 -5.89
N LEU A 149 3.63 -4.41 -6.84
CA LEU A 149 2.48 -5.19 -7.25
C LEU A 149 2.88 -6.48 -7.99
N ALA A 150 3.95 -6.43 -8.78
CA ALA A 150 4.47 -7.61 -9.47
C ALA A 150 5.04 -8.60 -8.46
N TYR A 151 5.85 -8.11 -7.51
CA TYR A 151 6.35 -8.92 -6.40
C TYR A 151 5.21 -9.61 -5.63
N TRP A 152 4.15 -8.89 -5.28
CA TRP A 152 2.98 -9.49 -4.65
C TRP A 152 2.29 -10.52 -5.55
N SER A 153 2.11 -10.22 -6.85
CA SER A 153 1.49 -11.14 -7.80
C SER A 153 2.21 -12.48 -7.87
N ASP A 154 3.55 -12.45 -7.90
CA ASP A 154 4.40 -13.64 -7.93
C ASP A 154 4.28 -14.43 -6.61
N LEU A 155 4.34 -13.73 -5.47
CA LEU A 155 4.17 -14.35 -4.16
C LEU A 155 2.78 -14.98 -3.98
N TRP A 156 1.74 -14.32 -4.49
CA TRP A 156 0.37 -14.79 -4.40
C TRP A 156 0.10 -16.00 -5.31
N ALA A 157 0.85 -16.12 -6.42
CA ALA A 157 0.79 -17.29 -7.30
C ALA A 157 1.38 -18.54 -6.65
N ASP A 158 2.48 -18.39 -5.89
CA ASP A 158 3.11 -19.50 -5.16
C ASP A 158 2.27 -19.90 -3.96
N ARG A 159 1.23 -20.73 -4.17
CA ARG A 159 0.24 -21.22 -3.18
C ARG A 159 0.81 -21.79 -1.87
N ARG A 160 2.13 -21.95 -1.75
CA ARG A 160 2.83 -22.23 -0.48
C ARG A 160 2.82 -21.02 0.47
N GLN A 161 2.53 -19.83 -0.06
CA GLN A 161 2.21 -18.57 0.62
C GLN A 161 1.03 -17.94 -0.15
N PRO A 162 0.15 -17.08 0.41
CA PRO A 162 0.15 -16.42 1.71
C PRO A 162 -0.92 -16.98 2.67
N GLN A 163 -0.69 -16.78 3.97
CA GLN A 163 -1.73 -16.94 4.99
C GLN A 163 -2.89 -15.97 4.70
N GLU A 164 -4.12 -16.37 5.02
CA GLU A 164 -5.34 -15.58 4.78
C GLU A 164 -5.22 -14.13 5.28
N GLU A 165 -4.66 -13.93 6.49
CA GLU A 165 -4.42 -12.60 7.05
C GLU A 165 -3.52 -11.73 6.18
N THR A 166 -2.47 -12.32 5.60
CA THR A 166 -1.54 -11.60 4.72
C THR A 166 -2.21 -11.22 3.41
N GLU A 167 -3.00 -12.11 2.82
CA GLU A 167 -3.78 -11.83 1.60
C GLU A 167 -4.75 -10.66 1.81
N VAL A 168 -5.50 -10.67 2.92
CA VAL A 168 -6.45 -9.60 3.26
C VAL A 168 -5.75 -8.24 3.40
N LEU A 169 -4.58 -8.18 4.03
CA LEU A 169 -3.82 -6.94 4.17
C LEU A 169 -3.42 -6.36 2.81
N TRP A 170 -2.93 -7.20 1.89
CA TRP A 170 -2.58 -6.79 0.53
C TRP A 170 -3.80 -6.32 -0.25
N LEU A 171 -4.91 -7.05 -0.19
CA LEU A 171 -6.14 -6.66 -0.88
C LEU A 171 -6.70 -5.32 -0.32
N ARG A 172 -6.61 -5.07 0.98
CA ARG A 172 -7.00 -3.75 1.56
C ARG A 172 -6.13 -2.61 1.03
N PHE A 173 -4.82 -2.83 0.93
CA PHE A 173 -3.92 -1.86 0.32
C PHE A 173 -4.25 -1.63 -1.15
N ILE A 174 -4.40 -2.68 -1.96
CA ILE A 174 -4.71 -2.56 -3.39
C ILE A 174 -6.09 -1.89 -3.60
N LEU A 175 -7.07 -2.18 -2.74
CA LEU A 175 -8.37 -1.51 -2.76
C LEU A 175 -8.22 0.01 -2.53
N THR A 176 -7.38 0.40 -1.57
CA THR A 176 -7.05 1.81 -1.33
C THR A 176 -6.35 2.42 -2.54
N PHE A 177 -5.34 1.73 -3.09
CA PHE A 177 -4.56 2.24 -4.21
C PHE A 177 -5.40 2.40 -5.50
N THR A 178 -6.32 1.48 -5.76
CA THR A 178 -7.23 1.53 -6.92
C THR A 178 -8.36 2.55 -6.79
N SER A 179 -8.47 3.28 -5.67
CA SER A 179 -9.34 4.46 -5.61
C SER A 179 -8.78 5.64 -6.41
N SER A 180 -7.56 5.53 -6.95
CA SER A 180 -6.91 6.54 -7.78
C SER A 180 -6.65 6.04 -9.21
N VAL A 181 -6.45 6.96 -10.15
CA VAL A 181 -6.17 6.65 -11.55
C VAL A 181 -4.85 5.88 -11.71
N GLU A 182 -3.83 6.18 -10.91
CA GLU A 182 -2.54 5.48 -10.92
C GLU A 182 -2.74 4.00 -10.57
N GLY A 183 -3.49 3.70 -9.50
CA GLY A 183 -3.78 2.31 -9.15
C GLY A 183 -4.66 1.61 -10.18
N GLN A 184 -5.68 2.30 -10.69
CA GLN A 184 -6.55 1.77 -11.75
C GLN A 184 -5.80 1.46 -13.04
N THR A 185 -4.73 2.20 -13.34
CA THR A 185 -3.92 2.01 -14.54
C THR A 185 -2.85 0.94 -14.34
N SER A 186 -2.22 0.88 -13.16
CA SER A 186 -1.09 -0.01 -12.88
C SER A 186 -1.50 -1.44 -12.59
N VAL A 187 -2.55 -1.66 -11.78
CA VAL A 187 -2.95 -3.02 -11.36
C VAL A 187 -3.28 -3.92 -12.56
N PRO A 188 -4.07 -3.48 -13.56
CA PRO A 188 -4.33 -4.32 -14.73
C PRO A 188 -3.05 -4.67 -15.50
N LYS A 189 -2.09 -3.76 -15.60
CA LYS A 189 -0.87 -3.97 -16.41
C LYS A 189 0.18 -4.85 -15.71
N THR A 190 -0.08 -5.25 -14.46
CA THR A 190 0.89 -6.01 -13.65
C THR A 190 0.66 -7.51 -13.83
N GLY A 191 1.42 -8.14 -14.73
CA GLY A 191 1.48 -9.60 -14.88
C GLY A 191 0.10 -10.28 -14.84
N GLU A 192 0.00 -11.31 -13.99
CA GLU A 192 -1.23 -12.07 -13.73
C GLU A 192 -2.11 -11.48 -12.61
N LEU A 193 -1.77 -10.31 -12.05
CA LEU A 193 -2.49 -9.76 -10.89
C LEU A 193 -3.98 -9.56 -11.18
N PHE A 194 -4.33 -9.14 -12.40
CA PHE A 194 -5.74 -8.97 -12.78
C PHE A 194 -6.49 -10.30 -12.84
N SER A 195 -5.92 -11.34 -13.45
CA SER A 195 -6.54 -12.67 -13.53
C SER A 195 -6.67 -13.31 -12.15
N GLN A 196 -5.65 -13.15 -11.29
CA GLN A 196 -5.67 -13.58 -9.88
C GLN A 196 -6.78 -12.87 -9.08
N LEU A 197 -6.97 -11.56 -9.27
CA LEU A 197 -8.05 -10.81 -8.62
C LEU A 197 -9.44 -11.31 -9.07
N VAL A 198 -9.62 -11.61 -10.37
CA VAL A 198 -10.88 -12.16 -10.89
C VAL A 198 -11.16 -13.53 -10.28
N GLN A 199 -10.16 -14.41 -10.25
CA GLN A 199 -10.28 -15.73 -9.61
C GLN A 199 -10.61 -15.61 -8.12
N CYS A 200 -9.96 -14.67 -7.41
CA CYS A 200 -10.22 -14.41 -6.00
C CYS A 200 -11.64 -13.88 -5.76
N ALA A 201 -12.15 -13.00 -6.62
CA ALA A 201 -13.52 -12.49 -6.54
C ALA A 201 -14.58 -13.56 -6.87
N GLU A 202 -14.25 -14.54 -7.71
CA GLU A 202 -15.14 -15.65 -8.06
C GLU A 202 -15.19 -16.69 -6.93
N SER A 203 -14.03 -17.22 -6.54
CA SER A 203 -13.91 -18.45 -5.74
C SER A 203 -12.98 -18.32 -4.52
N GLY A 204 -12.48 -17.11 -4.23
CA GLY A 204 -11.61 -16.87 -3.07
C GLY A 204 -12.29 -17.07 -1.72
N ARG A 205 -11.47 -16.97 -0.66
CA ARG A 205 -11.93 -17.04 0.74
C ARG A 205 -13.00 -15.98 1.02
N SER A 206 -13.87 -16.25 1.99
CA SER A 206 -14.97 -15.35 2.37
C SER A 206 -14.49 -13.95 2.77
N SER A 207 -13.30 -13.85 3.38
CA SER A 207 -12.68 -12.58 3.79
C SER A 207 -12.06 -11.78 2.62
N SER A 208 -11.53 -12.48 1.62
CA SER A 208 -10.79 -11.89 0.49
C SER A 208 -11.69 -11.54 -0.69
N ARG A 209 -12.72 -12.35 -0.93
CA ARG A 209 -13.61 -12.24 -2.09
C ARG A 209 -14.29 -10.87 -2.21
N PRO A 210 -14.87 -10.28 -1.13
CA PRO A 210 -15.47 -8.96 -1.22
C PRO A 210 -14.45 -7.86 -1.54
N LEU A 211 -13.23 -7.98 -1.02
CA LEU A 211 -12.15 -7.02 -1.31
C LEU A 211 -11.71 -7.12 -2.78
N ALA A 212 -11.52 -8.32 -3.30
CA ALA A 212 -11.18 -8.55 -4.70
C ALA A 212 -12.27 -7.99 -5.64
N LEU A 213 -13.54 -8.24 -5.35
CA LEU A 213 -14.65 -7.71 -6.13
C LEU A 213 -14.71 -6.16 -6.07
N ALA A 214 -14.49 -5.57 -4.90
CA ALA A 214 -14.42 -4.11 -4.74
C ALA A 214 -13.23 -3.49 -5.51
N ILE A 215 -12.09 -4.19 -5.57
CA ILE A 215 -10.95 -3.78 -6.42
C ILE A 215 -11.38 -3.81 -7.89
N ILE A 216 -11.99 -4.89 -8.36
CA ILE A 216 -12.47 -5.03 -9.74
C ILE A 216 -13.47 -3.91 -10.09
N ARG A 217 -14.37 -3.56 -9.16
CA ARG A 217 -15.27 -2.41 -9.29
C ARG A 217 -14.52 -1.10 -9.49
N ASN A 218 -13.50 -0.84 -8.67
CA ASN A 218 -12.66 0.35 -8.83
C ASN A 218 -11.96 0.36 -10.21
N LEU A 219 -11.42 -0.77 -10.65
CA LEU A 219 -10.76 -0.89 -11.96
C LEU A 219 -11.71 -0.64 -13.13
N ALA A 220 -12.94 -1.16 -13.06
CA ALA A 220 -13.98 -0.99 -14.07
C ALA A 220 -14.43 0.47 -14.23
N SER A 221 -14.30 1.28 -13.18
CA SER A 221 -14.66 2.69 -13.20
C SER A 221 -13.77 3.53 -14.13
N LEU A 222 -12.56 3.06 -14.46
CA LEU A 222 -11.68 3.72 -15.41
C LEU A 222 -12.05 3.32 -16.85
N PRO A 223 -12.50 4.25 -17.72
CA PRO A 223 -12.92 3.91 -19.09
C PRO A 223 -11.84 3.22 -19.92
N ALA A 224 -10.56 3.53 -19.67
CA ALA A 224 -9.42 2.89 -20.35
C ALA A 224 -9.33 1.37 -20.10
N ASN A 225 -9.86 0.87 -18.98
CA ASN A 225 -9.84 -0.56 -18.66
C ASN A 225 -11.00 -1.34 -19.33
N ARG A 226 -12.03 -0.63 -19.82
CA ARG A 226 -13.25 -1.24 -20.34
C ARG A 226 -13.02 -2.29 -21.45
N PRO A 227 -12.19 -2.05 -22.49
CA PRO A 227 -11.98 -3.05 -23.54
C PRO A 227 -11.53 -4.38 -22.98
N ARG A 228 -10.64 -4.38 -21.97
CA ARG A 228 -10.16 -5.60 -21.32
C ARG A 228 -11.27 -6.32 -20.56
N PHE A 229 -12.11 -5.58 -19.83
CA PHE A 229 -13.22 -6.17 -19.10
C PHE A 229 -14.23 -6.85 -20.04
N LEU A 230 -14.56 -6.20 -21.15
CA LEU A 230 -15.54 -6.72 -22.11
C LEU A 230 -15.02 -7.92 -22.91
N THR A 231 -13.70 -8.06 -23.08
CA THR A 231 -13.10 -9.23 -23.77
C THR A 231 -12.74 -10.38 -22.82
N THR A 232 -12.74 -10.15 -21.51
CA THR A 232 -12.38 -11.18 -20.51
C THR A 232 -13.63 -11.93 -20.05
N LYS A 233 -13.95 -13.05 -20.70
CA LYS A 233 -15.14 -13.87 -20.38
C LYS A 233 -15.28 -14.22 -18.89
N PRO A 234 -14.23 -14.64 -18.15
CA PRO A 234 -14.34 -14.92 -16.71
C PRO A 234 -14.86 -13.73 -15.88
N VAL A 235 -14.52 -12.49 -16.25
CA VAL A 235 -15.02 -11.29 -15.56
C VAL A 235 -16.53 -11.18 -15.73
N LEU A 236 -17.04 -11.35 -16.94
CA LEU A 236 -18.47 -11.22 -17.23
C LEU A 236 -19.30 -12.32 -16.56
N THR A 237 -18.79 -13.56 -16.58
CA THR A 237 -19.42 -14.69 -15.90
C THR A 237 -19.47 -14.45 -14.39
N MET A 238 -18.33 -14.11 -13.77
CA MET A 238 -18.26 -13.82 -12.33
C MET A 238 -19.21 -12.68 -11.93
N VAL A 239 -19.24 -11.58 -12.69
CA VAL A 239 -20.13 -10.44 -12.39
C VAL A 239 -21.60 -10.84 -12.49
N GLY A 240 -21.99 -11.63 -13.50
CA GLY A 240 -23.36 -12.14 -13.63
C GLY A 240 -23.76 -13.04 -12.46
N GLU A 241 -22.90 -13.97 -12.07
CA GLU A 241 -23.14 -14.85 -10.92
C GLU A 241 -23.27 -14.08 -9.61
N LYS A 242 -22.40 -13.08 -9.38
CA LYS A 242 -22.46 -12.21 -8.19
C LYS A 242 -23.73 -11.38 -8.14
N LEU A 243 -24.21 -10.88 -9.27
CA LEU A 243 -25.46 -10.15 -9.33
C LEU A 243 -26.68 -11.01 -8.94
N LEU A 244 -26.68 -12.29 -9.33
CA LEU A 244 -27.80 -13.19 -9.07
C LEU A 244 -27.75 -13.78 -7.64
N THR A 245 -26.58 -14.27 -7.24
CA THR A 245 -26.43 -15.15 -6.07
C THR A 245 -25.57 -14.57 -4.95
N GLY A 246 -24.90 -13.44 -5.16
CA GLY A 246 -23.98 -12.85 -4.18
C GLY A 246 -24.67 -12.25 -2.95
N SER A 247 -23.86 -11.88 -1.96
CA SER A 247 -24.31 -11.06 -0.81
C SER A 247 -24.82 -9.69 -1.27
N PRO A 248 -25.54 -8.93 -0.44
CA PRO A 248 -25.95 -7.56 -0.77
C PRO A 248 -24.79 -6.67 -1.22
N GLU A 249 -23.63 -6.77 -0.57
CA GLU A 249 -22.43 -6.02 -0.91
C GLU A 249 -21.85 -6.47 -2.26
N GLU A 250 -21.79 -7.79 -2.51
CA GLU A 250 -21.32 -8.33 -3.77
C GLU A 250 -22.25 -7.96 -4.94
N LYS A 251 -23.56 -8.01 -4.74
CA LYS A 251 -24.57 -7.59 -5.72
C LYS A 251 -24.43 -6.12 -6.07
N ARG A 252 -24.24 -5.27 -5.07
CA ARG A 252 -24.00 -3.83 -5.25
C ARG A 252 -22.74 -3.60 -6.08
N ASP A 253 -21.63 -4.26 -5.75
CA ASP A 253 -20.37 -4.08 -6.48
C ASP A 253 -20.46 -4.62 -7.91
N ALA A 254 -21.12 -5.76 -8.12
CA ALA A 254 -21.41 -6.32 -9.45
C ALA A 254 -22.27 -5.36 -10.30
N ALA A 255 -23.33 -4.78 -9.72
CA ALA A 255 -24.16 -3.80 -10.40
C ALA A 255 -23.37 -2.54 -10.79
N LEU A 256 -22.49 -2.04 -9.91
CA LEU A 256 -21.63 -0.89 -10.21
C LEU A 256 -20.59 -1.20 -11.30
N ILE A 257 -20.08 -2.43 -11.37
CA ILE A 257 -19.23 -2.88 -12.49
C ILE A 257 -20.03 -2.83 -13.80
N ILE A 258 -21.22 -3.43 -13.85
CA ILE A 258 -22.08 -3.43 -15.04
C ILE A 258 -22.39 -1.99 -15.46
N TRP A 259 -22.76 -1.14 -14.51
CA TRP A 259 -23.01 0.27 -14.76
C TRP A 259 -21.81 0.96 -15.39
N ALA A 260 -20.61 0.80 -14.83
CA ALA A 260 -19.39 1.43 -15.38
C ALA A 260 -19.03 0.93 -16.79
N LEU A 261 -19.30 -0.34 -17.08
CA LEU A 261 -19.07 -0.94 -18.39
C LEU A 261 -20.11 -0.50 -19.43
N ALA A 262 -21.37 -0.30 -19.02
CA ALA A 262 -22.46 0.14 -19.88
C ALA A 262 -22.50 1.67 -20.10
N ALA A 263 -22.08 2.46 -19.10
CA ALA A 263 -22.15 3.92 -19.14
C ALA A 263 -21.25 4.51 -20.26
N ASN A 264 -21.81 5.44 -21.04
CA ASN A 264 -21.16 6.11 -22.17
C ASN A 264 -20.69 5.17 -23.30
N HIS A 265 -21.44 4.10 -23.57
CA HIS A 265 -21.27 3.33 -24.80
C HIS A 265 -21.87 4.12 -25.98
N GLN A 266 -21.06 4.80 -26.79
CA GLN A 266 -21.53 5.38 -28.06
C GLN A 266 -22.09 4.29 -29.00
N LYS A 267 -21.65 3.04 -28.88
CA LYS A 267 -22.20 1.89 -29.60
C LYS A 267 -23.57 1.39 -29.07
N ALA A 268 -24.10 1.95 -27.97
CA ALA A 268 -25.47 1.69 -27.49
C ALA A 268 -26.45 2.80 -27.93
N LYS A 269 -25.94 3.89 -28.52
CA LYS A 269 -26.76 4.93 -29.16
C LYS A 269 -27.08 4.64 -30.63
N VAL A 270 -26.58 3.53 -31.18
CA VAL A 270 -26.74 3.13 -32.60
C VAL A 270 -27.29 1.71 -32.71
N ALA A 271 -27.99 1.21 -31.68
CA ALA A 271 -28.73 -0.04 -31.72
C ALA A 271 -30.21 0.24 -31.49
#